data_AF-A0A842NY96-F1
#
_entry.id   AF-A0A842NY96-F1
#
_cell.length_a   1.000
_cell.length_b   1.000
_cell.length_c   1.000
_cell.angle_alpha   90.00
_cell.angle_beta   90.00
_cell.angle_gamma   90.00
#
_symmetry.space_group_name_H-M   'P 1'
#
loop_
_entity.id
_entity.type
_entity.pdbx_description
1 polymer ?
#
loop_
_entity_poly.entity_id
_entity_poly.type
_entity_poly.pdbx_seq_one_letter_code
_entity_poly.pdbx_strand_id
1 'polypeptide(L)'
;MVDQKLVDYIEEVVHRGVSVKQAEDKLIQAGYKKSDIKEAASKVKRKKFEEVGAIILGVIIVIGLLGLIIDKLYYEEVVEEPKSSFESLKDAIESGDISACDQFNPVKKDVCRKTILGELGGDNPPNLPKEEPIIEQARQLQDPSLCEDIDSVIQKDRCLIASGAKEAPIVERYYFDNETNQTLPTEYQIVEDITAEAAVTGDSSLCDQITNPVKRQRCLVKSS
;
A
#
# COMPACT_ATOMS: atom_id res chain seq x y z
N MET A 1 -5.99 -29.91 -44.53
CA MET A 1 -7.25 -29.18 -44.23
C MET A 1 -7.72 -29.71 -42.89
N VAL A 2 -7.83 -28.85 -41.87
CA VAL A 2 -8.24 -29.27 -40.52
C VAL A 2 -9.69 -29.72 -40.54
N ASP A 3 -10.00 -30.82 -39.85
CA ASP A 3 -11.37 -31.26 -39.67
C ASP A 3 -12.13 -30.25 -38.80
N GLN A 4 -13.06 -29.55 -39.43
CA GLN A 4 -13.85 -28.50 -38.78
C GLN A 4 -14.68 -29.06 -37.61
N LYS A 5 -15.13 -30.31 -37.71
CA LYS A 5 -15.89 -30.97 -36.63
C LYS A 5 -15.06 -31.14 -35.37
N LEU A 6 -13.74 -31.34 -35.52
CA LEU A 6 -12.82 -31.47 -34.39
C LEU A 6 -12.62 -30.13 -33.69
N VAL A 7 -12.54 -29.03 -34.47
CA VAL A 7 -12.47 -27.67 -33.95
C VAL A 7 -13.73 -27.33 -33.16
N ASP A 8 -14.90 -27.58 -33.76
CA ASP A 8 -16.19 -27.28 -33.16
C ASP A 8 -16.40 -28.08 -31.86
N TYR A 9 -15.99 -29.35 -31.83
CA TYR A 9 -16.04 -30.17 -30.61
C TYR A 9 -15.13 -29.64 -29.50
N ILE A 10 -13.87 -29.31 -29.81
CA ILE A 10 -12.94 -28.75 -28.81
C ILE A 10 -13.49 -27.42 -28.29
N GLU A 11 -14.05 -26.58 -29.15
CA GLU A 11 -14.67 -25.30 -28.80
C GLU A 11 -15.86 -25.50 -27.85
N GLU A 12 -16.77 -26.44 -28.14
CA GLU A 12 -17.92 -26.77 -27.29
C GLU A 12 -17.51 -27.30 -25.91
N VAL A 13 -16.55 -28.23 -25.87
CA VAL A 13 -16.04 -28.81 -24.62
C VAL A 13 -15.38 -27.75 -23.75
N VAL A 14 -14.63 -26.84 -24.37
CA VAL A 14 -14.02 -25.70 -23.70
C VAL A 14 -15.06 -24.70 -23.20
N HIS A 15 -16.15 -24.49 -23.94
CA HIS A 15 -17.27 -23.66 -23.48
C HIS A 15 -17.98 -24.24 -22.25
N ARG A 16 -17.97 -25.57 -22.08
CA ARG A 16 -18.46 -26.27 -20.88
C ARG A 16 -17.50 -26.22 -19.70
N GLY A 17 -16.42 -25.44 -19.79
CA GLY A 17 -15.44 -25.25 -18.71
C GLY A 17 -14.36 -26.32 -18.61
N VAL A 18 -14.28 -27.24 -19.59
CA VAL A 18 -13.21 -28.23 -19.64
C VAL A 18 -11.96 -27.59 -20.24
N SER A 19 -10.79 -27.84 -19.66
CA SER A 19 -9.55 -27.28 -20.20
C SER A 19 -9.23 -27.87 -21.59
N VAL A 20 -8.62 -27.08 -22.48
CA VAL A 20 -8.19 -27.55 -23.82
C VAL A 20 -7.33 -28.81 -23.69
N LYS A 21 -6.43 -28.87 -22.70
CA LYS A 21 -5.56 -30.02 -22.45
C LYS A 21 -6.35 -31.30 -22.12
N GLN A 22 -7.39 -31.20 -21.28
CA GLN A 22 -8.27 -32.33 -20.99
C GLN A 22 -9.07 -32.79 -22.21
N ALA A 23 -9.48 -31.86 -23.09
CA ALA A 23 -10.11 -32.21 -24.36
C ALA A 23 -9.13 -32.93 -25.30
N GLU A 24 -7.88 -32.46 -25.38
CA GLU A 24 -6.80 -33.11 -26.13
C GLU A 24 -6.57 -34.54 -25.62
N ASP A 25 -6.43 -34.73 -24.31
CA ASP A 25 -6.18 -36.04 -23.70
C ASP A 25 -7.33 -37.03 -23.98
N LYS A 26 -8.59 -36.58 -23.90
CA LYS A 26 -9.77 -37.41 -24.23
C LYS A 26 -9.81 -37.81 -25.70
N LEU A 27 -9.46 -36.90 -26.61
CA LEU A 27 -9.42 -37.19 -28.05
C LEU A 27 -8.27 -38.16 -28.39
N ILE A 28 -7.12 -38.03 -27.74
CA ILE A 28 -6.01 -38.98 -27.89
C ILE A 28 -6.44 -40.37 -27.40
N GLN A 29 -7.11 -40.46 -26.25
CA GLN A 29 -7.64 -41.72 -25.72
C GLN A 29 -8.69 -42.36 -26.64
N ALA A 30 -9.48 -41.54 -27.33
CA ALA A 30 -10.45 -42.00 -28.33
C ALA A 30 -9.80 -42.42 -29.67
N GLY A 31 -8.47 -42.35 -29.80
CA GLY A 31 -7.73 -42.82 -30.97
C GLY A 31 -7.52 -41.77 -32.07
N TYR A 32 -7.83 -40.50 -31.82
CA TYR A 32 -7.55 -39.42 -32.76
C TYR A 32 -6.05 -39.13 -32.85
N LYS A 33 -5.57 -38.74 -34.03
CA LYS A 33 -4.17 -38.42 -34.25
C LYS A 33 -3.80 -37.13 -33.50
N LYS A 34 -2.70 -37.20 -32.75
CA LYS A 34 -2.18 -36.07 -31.96
C LYS A 34 -1.87 -34.82 -32.79
N SER A 35 -1.43 -34.98 -34.04
CA SER A 35 -1.18 -33.87 -34.98
C SER A 35 -2.44 -33.05 -35.22
N ASP A 36 -3.54 -33.74 -35.51
CA ASP A 36 -4.80 -33.15 -35.97
C ASP A 36 -5.50 -32.44 -34.79
N ILE A 37 -5.41 -33.06 -33.61
CA ILE A 37 -5.86 -32.48 -32.34
C ILE A 37 -5.11 -31.18 -32.03
N LYS A 38 -3.78 -31.17 -32.14
CA LYS A 38 -2.97 -29.97 -31.87
C LYS A 38 -3.27 -28.84 -32.85
N GLU A 39 -3.44 -29.17 -34.13
CA GLU A 39 -3.79 -28.18 -35.15
C GLU A 39 -5.17 -27.57 -34.86
N ALA A 40 -6.17 -28.39 -34.51
CA ALA A 40 -7.50 -27.92 -34.12
C ALA A 40 -7.48 -27.07 -32.83
N ALA A 41 -6.79 -27.53 -31.78
CA ALA A 41 -6.67 -26.82 -30.51
C ALA A 41 -5.99 -25.44 -30.69
N SER A 42 -5.01 -25.32 -31.59
CA SER A 42 -4.34 -24.06 -31.88
C SER A 42 -5.28 -23.01 -32.50
N LYS A 43 -6.25 -23.45 -33.33
CA LYS A 43 -7.26 -22.57 -33.91
C LYS A 43 -8.24 -22.04 -32.85
N VAL A 44 -8.66 -22.91 -31.92
CA VAL A 44 -9.55 -22.51 -30.81
C VAL A 44 -8.85 -21.51 -29.90
N LYS A 45 -7.57 -21.71 -29.59
CA LYS A 45 -6.79 -20.75 -28.78
C LYS A 45 -6.68 -19.38 -29.43
N ARG A 46 -6.41 -19.32 -30.74
CA ARG A 46 -6.28 -18.04 -31.46
C ARG A 46 -7.56 -17.19 -31.40
N LYS A 47 -8.73 -17.79 -31.64
CA LYS A 47 -10.02 -17.08 -31.54
C LYS A 47 -10.25 -16.49 -30.14
N LYS A 48 -9.98 -17.25 -29.08
CA LYS A 48 -10.15 -16.77 -27.70
C LYS A 48 -9.22 -15.60 -27.34
N PHE A 49 -7.99 -15.60 -27.84
CA PHE A 49 -7.06 -14.49 -27.59
C PHE A 49 -7.53 -13.19 -28.24
N GLU A 50 -8.17 -13.25 -29.41
CA GLU A 50 -8.76 -12.07 -30.06
C GLU A 50 -9.93 -11.50 -29.26
N GLU A 51 -10.83 -12.34 -28.76
CA GLU A 51 -11.96 -11.90 -27.92
C GLU A 51 -11.51 -11.33 -26.57
N VAL A 52 -10.61 -12.02 -25.86
CA VAL A 52 -10.11 -11.56 -24.56
C VAL A 52 -9.27 -10.29 -24.71
N GLY A 53 -8.48 -10.19 -25.78
CA GLY A 53 -7.73 -8.99 -26.10
C GLY A 53 -8.63 -7.77 -26.30
N ALA A 54 -9.76 -7.93 -26.99
CA ALA A 54 -10.74 -6.87 -27.18
C ALA A 54 -11.39 -6.42 -25.86
N ILE A 55 -11.70 -7.37 -24.96
CA ILE A 55 -12.28 -7.06 -23.64
C ILE A 55 -11.29 -6.26 -22.79
N ILE A 56 -10.02 -6.69 -22.70
CA ILE A 56 -8.99 -5.99 -21.91
C ILE A 56 -8.78 -4.57 -22.43
N LEU A 57 -8.70 -4.39 -23.76
CA LEU A 57 -8.56 -3.07 -24.37
C LEU A 57 -9.76 -2.17 -24.04
N GLY A 58 -10.97 -2.72 -24.06
CA GLY A 58 -12.18 -2.01 -23.66
C GLY A 58 -12.15 -1.52 -22.21
N VAL A 59 -11.70 -2.36 -21.27
CA VAL A 59 -11.59 -1.99 -19.84
C VAL A 59 -10.59 -0.85 -19.64
N ILE A 60 -9.44 -0.89 -20.32
CA ILE A 60 -8.42 0.16 -20.24
C ILE A 60 -8.98 1.52 -20.70
N ILE A 61 -9.74 1.53 -21.80
CA ILE A 61 -10.35 2.76 -22.33
C ILE A 61 -11.35 3.35 -21.33
N VAL A 62 -12.20 2.51 -20.71
CA VAL A 62 -13.19 2.97 -19.73
C VAL A 62 -12.51 3.57 -18.50
N ILE A 63 -11.46 2.92 -17.98
CA ILE A 63 -10.68 3.44 -16.84
C ILE A 63 -10.01 4.77 -17.20
N GLY A 64 -9.42 4.87 -18.40
CA GLY A 64 -8.80 6.11 -18.87
C GLY A 64 -9.80 7.28 -19.00
N LEU A 65 -11.01 7.02 -19.50
CA LEU A 65 -12.06 8.03 -19.58
C LEU A 65 -12.58 8.45 -18.20
N LEU A 66 -12.75 7.50 -17.27
CA LEU A 66 -13.12 7.81 -15.88
C LEU A 66 -12.03 8.64 -15.19
N GLY A 67 -10.76 8.31 -15.41
CA GLY A 67 -9.62 9.10 -14.93
C GLY A 67 -9.66 10.54 -15.43
N LEU A 68 -9.92 10.75 -16.73
CA LEU A 68 -10.07 12.09 -17.31
C LEU A 68 -11.24 12.89 -16.72
N ILE A 69 -12.36 12.23 -16.40
CA ILE A 69 -13.51 12.88 -15.76
C ILE A 69 -13.15 13.29 -14.32
N ILE A 70 -12.51 12.40 -13.57
CA ILE A 70 -12.08 12.67 -12.19
C ILE A 70 -11.05 13.79 -12.17
N ASP A 71 -10.05 13.75 -13.05
CA ASP A 71 -9.02 14.79 -13.18
C ASP A 71 -9.65 16.16 -13.44
N LYS A 72 -10.63 16.22 -14.36
CA LYS A 72 -11.34 17.46 -14.66
C LYS A 72 -12.20 17.97 -13.50
N LEU A 73 -12.84 17.08 -12.74
CA LEU A 73 -13.68 17.47 -11.60
C LEU A 73 -12.85 17.86 -10.37
N TYR A 74 -11.73 17.18 -10.10
CA TYR A 74 -10.86 17.47 -8.96
C TYR A 74 -9.99 18.72 -9.17
N TYR A 75 -9.53 18.99 -10.40
CA TYR A 75 -8.75 20.20 -10.66
C TYR A 75 -9.56 21.49 -10.55
N GLU A 76 -10.88 21.44 -10.69
CA GLU A 76 -11.74 22.61 -10.55
C GLU A 76 -12.03 22.96 -9.07
N GLU A 77 -11.78 22.04 -8.12
CA GLU A 77 -12.08 22.25 -6.69
C GLU A 77 -10.83 22.48 -5.80
N VAL A 78 -9.61 22.21 -6.28
CA VAL A 78 -8.38 22.19 -5.44
C VAL A 78 -7.40 23.37 -5.70
N VAL A 79 -7.70 24.31 -6.60
CA VAL A 79 -6.85 25.50 -6.83
C VAL A 79 -7.49 26.79 -6.31
N GLU A 80 -7.89 26.78 -5.05
CA GLU A 80 -7.86 27.96 -4.19
C GLU A 80 -7.36 27.54 -2.80
N GLU A 81 -6.08 27.17 -2.68
CA GLU A 81 -5.43 27.34 -1.38
C GLU A 81 -5.51 28.84 -1.03
N PRO A 82 -6.08 29.23 0.13
CA PRO A 82 -6.16 30.63 0.50
C PRO A 82 -4.74 31.10 0.81
N LYS A 83 -4.08 31.73 -0.17
CA LYS A 83 -2.84 32.51 0.02
C LYS A 83 -2.93 33.43 1.24
N SER A 84 -4.15 33.91 1.52
CA SER A 84 -4.55 34.64 2.74
C SER A 84 -4.04 33.99 4.04
N SER A 85 -4.11 32.66 4.20
CA SER A 85 -3.85 32.03 5.51
C SER A 85 -2.37 31.97 5.89
N PHE A 86 -1.48 31.95 4.90
CA PHE A 86 -0.03 32.00 5.11
C PHE A 86 0.48 33.43 5.27
N GLU A 87 -0.08 34.39 4.51
CA GLU A 87 0.22 35.82 4.72
C GLU A 87 -0.22 36.27 6.12
N SER A 88 -1.43 35.89 6.55
CA SER A 88 -1.92 36.22 7.90
C SER A 88 -1.05 35.64 9.01
N LEU A 89 -0.53 34.41 8.83
CA LEU A 89 0.35 33.76 9.80
C LEU A 89 1.73 34.45 9.86
N LYS A 90 2.26 34.82 8.71
CA LYS A 90 3.52 35.56 8.60
C LYS A 90 3.40 36.94 9.24
N ASP A 91 2.32 37.66 8.97
CA ASP A 91 2.06 38.99 9.55
C ASP A 91 1.93 38.93 11.07
N ALA A 92 1.28 37.88 11.62
CA ALA A 92 1.20 37.65 13.06
C ALA A 92 2.57 37.39 13.70
N ILE A 93 3.43 36.63 13.02
CA ILE A 93 4.80 36.33 13.49
C ILE A 93 5.69 37.58 13.42
N GLU A 94 5.66 38.33 12.30
CA GLU A 94 6.47 39.54 12.11
C GLU A 94 6.05 40.68 13.04
N SER A 95 4.75 40.78 13.36
CA SER A 95 4.24 41.78 14.32
C SER A 95 4.48 41.40 15.79
N GLY A 96 4.82 40.14 16.08
CA GLY A 96 5.00 39.64 17.44
C GLY A 96 3.71 39.58 18.27
N ASP A 97 2.54 39.60 17.61
CA ASP A 97 1.24 39.59 18.29
C ASP A 97 0.79 38.15 18.62
N ILE A 98 1.05 37.74 19.86
CA ILE A 98 0.65 36.41 20.38
C ILE A 98 -0.87 36.20 20.32
N SER A 99 -1.67 37.28 20.42
CA SER A 99 -3.12 37.19 20.38
C SER A 99 -3.63 36.95 18.96
N ALA A 100 -2.92 37.42 17.93
CA ALA A 100 -3.20 37.07 16.54
C ALA A 100 -2.98 35.58 16.26
N CYS A 101 -2.06 34.92 16.97
CA CYS A 101 -1.84 33.48 16.84
C CYS A 101 -3.06 32.63 17.28
N ASP A 102 -3.95 33.16 18.12
CA ASP A 102 -5.11 32.42 18.64
C ASP A 102 -6.22 32.19 17.61
N GLN A 103 -6.15 32.90 16.48
CA GLN A 103 -7.11 32.80 15.39
C GLN A 103 -6.80 31.63 14.44
N PHE A 104 -5.61 31.02 14.55
CA PHE A 104 -5.22 29.87 13.73
C PHE A 104 -5.64 28.54 14.33
N ASN A 105 -5.65 27.50 13.48
CA ASN A 105 -5.85 26.13 13.93
C ASN A 105 -4.75 25.69 14.95
N PRO A 106 -4.98 24.62 15.73
CA PRO A 106 -4.10 24.28 16.86
C PRO A 106 -2.62 24.10 16.48
N VAL A 107 -2.36 23.54 15.29
CA VAL A 107 -0.99 23.31 14.80
C VAL A 107 -0.31 24.63 14.43
N LYS A 108 -0.96 25.48 13.63
CA LYS A 108 -0.41 26.80 13.23
C LYS A 108 -0.29 27.76 14.40
N LYS A 109 -1.24 27.70 15.35
CA LYS A 109 -1.22 28.46 16.61
C LYS A 109 0.02 28.15 17.45
N ASP A 110 0.36 26.87 17.58
CA ASP A 110 1.52 26.42 18.36
C ASP A 110 2.83 26.89 17.70
N VAL A 111 2.95 26.73 16.38
CA VAL A 111 4.12 27.21 15.61
C VAL A 111 4.27 28.74 15.70
N CYS A 112 3.17 29.49 15.53
CA CYS A 112 3.16 30.96 15.64
C CYS A 112 3.65 31.43 17.01
N ARG A 113 3.10 30.88 18.09
CA ARG A 113 3.46 31.25 19.47
C ARG A 113 4.91 30.91 19.79
N LYS A 114 5.36 29.71 19.43
CA LYS A 114 6.76 29.27 19.64
C LYS A 114 7.77 30.13 18.87
N THR A 115 7.38 30.61 17.69
CA THR A 115 8.24 31.49 16.88
C THR A 115 8.36 32.87 17.51
N ILE A 116 7.24 33.48 17.93
CA ILE A 116 7.21 34.81 18.57
C ILE A 116 7.91 34.79 19.93
N LEU A 117 7.72 33.73 20.72
CA LEU A 117 8.35 33.58 22.03
C LEU A 117 9.85 33.28 21.96
N GLY A 118 10.42 33.14 20.75
CA GLY A 118 11.83 32.82 20.56
C GLY A 118 12.21 31.41 21.02
N GLU A 119 11.23 30.54 21.26
CA GLU A 119 11.46 29.13 21.63
C GLU A 119 12.00 28.30 20.45
N LEU A 120 11.87 28.82 19.24
CA LEU A 120 12.53 28.31 18.03
C LEU A 120 13.90 28.96 17.76
N GLY A 121 14.34 29.89 18.61
CA GLY A 121 15.56 30.68 18.49
C GLY A 121 16.69 30.20 19.40
N GLY A 122 17.24 29.04 19.09
CA GLY A 122 18.59 28.65 19.49
C GLY A 122 19.25 28.00 18.28
N ASP A 123 20.55 28.20 18.08
CA ASP A 123 21.34 27.60 16.98
C ASP A 123 21.47 26.07 17.06
N ASN A 124 20.49 25.38 17.64
CA ASN A 124 20.30 23.95 17.60
C ASN A 124 18.83 23.67 17.21
N PRO A 125 18.58 22.82 16.20
CA PRO A 125 17.22 22.38 15.86
C PRO A 125 16.52 21.84 17.12
N PRO A 126 15.18 21.92 17.18
CA PRO A 126 14.41 21.64 18.39
C PRO A 126 14.81 20.27 18.93
N ASN A 127 15.44 20.29 20.10
CA ASN A 127 15.74 19.09 20.85
C ASN A 127 14.39 18.51 21.27
N LEU A 128 14.01 17.40 20.65
CA LEU A 128 12.91 16.54 21.06
C LEU A 128 13.01 16.28 22.58
N PRO A 129 11.89 16.08 23.27
CA PRO A 129 11.87 15.98 24.74
C PRO A 129 12.89 14.94 25.24
N LYS A 130 13.52 15.26 26.38
CA LYS A 130 14.61 14.54 27.09
C LYS A 130 14.39 13.04 27.38
N GLU A 131 13.36 12.41 26.84
CA GLU A 131 12.99 11.01 27.03
C GLU A 131 13.58 10.08 25.96
N GLU A 132 13.99 10.60 24.79
CA GLU A 132 14.71 9.82 23.77
C GLU A 132 16.01 9.14 24.25
N PRO A 133 16.88 9.75 25.08
CA PRO A 133 18.07 9.06 25.55
C PRO A 133 17.77 7.87 26.48
N ILE A 134 16.64 7.90 27.20
CA ILE A 134 16.21 6.80 28.08
C ILE A 134 15.70 5.63 27.24
N ILE A 135 14.91 5.91 26.20
CA ILE A 135 14.39 4.88 25.28
C ILE A 135 15.53 4.19 24.52
N GLU A 136 16.53 4.94 24.07
CA GLU A 136 17.68 4.38 23.35
C GLU A 136 18.63 3.61 24.27
N GLN A 137 18.80 4.04 25.53
CA GLN A 137 19.53 3.25 26.55
C GLN A 137 18.79 1.95 26.91
N ALA A 138 17.49 2.00 27.12
CA ALA A 138 16.67 0.82 27.38
C ALA A 138 16.72 -0.18 26.21
N ARG A 139 16.79 0.31 24.98
CA ARG A 139 17.02 -0.52 23.78
C ARG A 139 18.40 -1.17 23.76
N GLN A 140 19.47 -0.40 24.01
CA GLN A 140 20.84 -0.91 23.95
C GLN A 140 21.12 -1.94 25.05
N LEU A 141 20.56 -1.71 26.25
CA LEU A 141 20.76 -2.57 27.41
C LEU A 141 19.71 -3.68 27.54
N GLN A 142 18.63 -3.64 26.74
CA GLN A 142 17.47 -4.53 26.84
C GLN A 142 16.92 -4.61 28.27
N ASP A 143 16.93 -3.47 28.98
CA ASP A 143 16.53 -3.38 30.39
C ASP A 143 15.24 -2.56 30.52
N PRO A 144 14.10 -3.20 30.82
CA PRO A 144 12.82 -2.52 30.95
C PRO A 144 12.65 -1.73 32.24
N SER A 145 13.51 -1.94 33.25
CA SER A 145 13.43 -1.18 34.51
C SER A 145 13.71 0.31 34.28
N LEU A 146 14.49 0.65 33.26
CA LEU A 146 14.77 2.02 32.82
C LEU A 146 13.51 2.77 32.33
N CYS A 147 12.42 2.06 32.05
CA CYS A 147 11.17 2.63 31.58
C CYS A 147 10.17 2.94 32.72
N GLU A 148 10.48 2.56 33.96
CA GLU A 148 9.54 2.72 35.09
C GLU A 148 9.26 4.18 35.43
N ASP A 149 10.29 5.03 35.33
CA ASP A 149 10.27 6.45 35.70
C ASP A 149 9.69 7.37 34.59
N ILE A 150 9.22 6.81 33.47
CA ILE A 150 8.60 7.60 32.40
C ILE A 150 7.12 7.86 32.76
N ASP A 151 6.80 9.10 33.10
CA ASP A 151 5.44 9.51 33.49
C ASP A 151 4.43 9.46 32.33
N SER A 152 4.89 9.67 31.09
CA SER A 152 4.05 9.63 29.90
C SER A 152 3.74 8.18 29.49
N VAL A 153 2.46 7.81 29.53
CA VAL A 153 1.97 6.47 29.13
C VAL A 153 2.45 6.07 27.74
N ILE A 154 2.44 7.00 26.79
CA ILE A 154 2.86 6.75 25.40
C ILE A 154 4.37 6.50 25.32
N GLN A 155 5.17 7.25 26.06
CA GLN A 155 6.63 7.15 26.01
C GLN A 155 7.15 5.96 26.82
N LYS A 156 6.47 5.63 27.92
CA LYS A 156 6.70 4.40 28.70
C LYS A 156 6.44 3.16 27.85
N ASP A 157 5.36 3.16 27.09
CA ASP A 157 5.07 2.08 26.14
C ASP A 157 6.14 1.98 25.04
N ARG A 158 6.54 3.10 24.42
CA ARG A 158 7.64 3.10 23.43
C ARG A 158 8.95 2.58 24.01
N CYS A 159 9.27 2.92 25.26
CA CYS A 159 10.44 2.44 25.97
C CYS A 159 10.37 0.93 26.22
N LEU A 160 9.25 0.42 26.74
CA LEU A 160 9.05 -1.01 27.02
C LEU A 160 9.09 -1.87 25.75
N ILE A 161 8.66 -1.31 24.61
CA ILE A 161 8.80 -1.94 23.31
C ILE A 161 10.25 -1.95 22.86
N ALA A 162 10.95 -0.83 23.03
CA ALA A 162 12.34 -0.69 22.63
C ALA A 162 13.28 -1.62 23.44
N SER A 163 12.98 -1.86 24.72
CA SER A 163 13.72 -2.80 25.58
C SER A 163 13.34 -4.27 25.38
N GLY A 164 12.30 -4.56 24.58
CA GLY A 164 11.84 -5.93 24.29
C GLY A 164 10.92 -6.53 25.37
N ALA A 165 10.54 -5.77 26.39
CA ALA A 165 9.65 -6.25 27.46
C ALA A 165 8.16 -6.17 27.12
N LYS A 166 7.80 -5.45 26.05
CA LYS A 166 6.44 -5.37 25.52
C LYS A 166 6.48 -5.55 24.02
N GLU A 167 5.65 -6.43 23.46
CA GLU A 167 5.48 -6.49 22.01
C GLU A 167 4.94 -5.15 21.51
N ALA A 168 5.49 -4.66 20.39
CA ALA A 168 5.00 -3.44 19.76
C ALA A 168 3.50 -3.58 19.50
N PRO A 169 2.64 -2.72 20.09
CA PRO A 169 1.24 -2.74 19.73
C PRO A 169 1.16 -2.49 18.23
N ILE A 170 0.24 -3.19 17.58
CA ILE A 170 -0.12 -2.97 16.18
C ILE A 170 -0.81 -1.59 16.13
N VAL A 171 0.00 -0.53 16.13
CA VAL A 171 -0.48 0.83 15.91
C VAL A 171 -0.71 0.94 14.42
N GLU A 172 -1.96 1.12 14.02
CA GLU A 172 -2.31 1.58 12.68
C GLU A 172 -1.59 2.92 12.45
N ARG A 173 -0.40 2.85 11.86
CA ARG A 173 0.25 4.04 11.35
C ARG A 173 -0.47 4.40 10.07
N TYR A 174 -0.92 5.63 10.00
CA TYR A 174 -1.41 6.21 8.77
C TYR A 174 -0.24 6.98 8.17
N TYR A 175 0.22 6.58 6.99
CA TYR A 175 1.19 7.38 6.24
C TYR A 175 0.40 8.40 5.45
N PHE A 176 0.74 9.67 5.60
CA PHE A 176 0.18 10.72 4.78
C PHE A 176 1.01 10.79 3.51
N ASP A 177 0.43 10.30 2.42
CA ASP A 177 1.06 10.37 1.11
C ASP A 177 0.89 11.79 0.56
N ASN A 178 2.00 12.52 0.48
CA ASN A 178 2.03 13.91 0.00
C ASN A 178 1.72 14.04 -1.49
N GLU A 179 1.80 12.96 -2.27
CA GLU A 179 1.46 12.99 -3.71
C GLU A 179 -0.04 12.80 -3.93
N THR A 180 -0.69 12.01 -3.07
CA THR A 180 -2.14 11.71 -3.19
C THR A 180 -3.01 12.44 -2.16
N ASN A 181 -2.40 13.16 -1.21
CA ASN A 181 -3.05 13.87 -0.10
C ASN A 181 -4.02 12.98 0.71
N GLN A 182 -3.76 11.68 0.73
CA GLN A 182 -4.55 10.69 1.45
C GLN A 182 -3.73 10.04 2.56
N THR A 183 -4.38 9.82 3.70
CA THR A 183 -3.86 8.96 4.76
C THR A 183 -4.08 7.51 4.35
N LEU A 184 -3.03 6.87 3.84
CA LEU A 184 -3.07 5.46 3.44
C LEU A 184 -2.72 4.58 4.65
N PRO A 185 -3.44 3.47 4.89
CA PRO A 185 -3.07 2.52 5.91
C PRO A 185 -1.75 1.84 5.54
N THR A 186 -0.79 1.82 6.49
CA THR A 186 0.58 1.26 6.30
C THR A 186 0.62 -0.27 6.08
N GLU A 187 -0.54 -0.90 5.85
CA GLU A 187 -0.69 -2.32 5.54
C GLU A 187 -0.04 -2.74 4.20
N TYR A 188 0.46 -1.78 3.41
CA TYR A 188 1.21 -2.07 2.18
C TYR A 188 2.68 -2.37 2.46
N GLN A 189 3.32 -1.64 3.37
CA GLN A 189 4.76 -1.73 3.59
C GLN A 189 5.13 -3.00 4.39
N ILE A 190 4.31 -3.33 5.40
CA ILE A 190 4.48 -4.56 6.19
C ILE A 190 4.32 -5.81 5.33
N VAL A 191 3.41 -5.79 4.35
CA VAL A 191 3.22 -6.91 3.44
C VAL A 191 4.40 -7.07 2.50
N GLU A 192 4.99 -5.98 2.02
CA GLU A 192 6.18 -6.05 1.17
C GLU A 192 7.40 -6.57 1.94
N ASP A 193 7.60 -6.12 3.18
CA ASP A 193 8.70 -6.58 4.03
C ASP A 193 8.54 -8.08 4.39
N ILE A 194 7.36 -8.52 4.82
CA ILE A 194 7.06 -9.94 5.09
C ILE A 194 7.24 -10.78 3.82
N THR A 195 6.80 -10.27 2.67
CA THR A 195 6.94 -10.98 1.39
C THR A 195 8.39 -11.08 0.95
N ALA A 196 9.19 -10.03 1.16
CA ALA A 196 10.60 -10.03 0.84
C ALA A 196 11.38 -10.99 1.77
N GLU A 197 11.07 -10.98 3.05
CA GLU A 197 11.71 -11.85 4.05
C GLU A 197 11.34 -13.32 3.84
N ALA A 198 10.07 -13.62 3.54
CA ALA A 198 9.62 -14.98 3.19
C ALA A 198 10.29 -15.49 1.90
N ALA A 199 10.54 -14.62 0.91
CA ALA A 199 11.22 -14.98 -0.32
C ALA A 199 12.73 -15.23 -0.12
N VAL A 200 13.37 -14.51 0.81
CA VAL A 200 14.80 -14.70 1.12
C VAL A 200 15.04 -15.91 2.01
N THR A 201 14.16 -16.15 2.98
CA THR A 201 14.30 -17.25 3.94
C THR A 201 13.68 -18.57 3.46
N GLY A 202 12.75 -18.51 2.50
CA GLY A 202 11.94 -19.67 2.07
C GLY A 202 10.88 -20.09 3.09
N ASP A 203 10.68 -19.31 4.16
CA ASP A 203 9.71 -19.64 5.20
C ASP A 203 8.33 -19.09 4.86
N SER A 204 7.53 -19.93 4.20
CA SER A 204 6.14 -19.61 3.84
C SER A 204 5.22 -19.34 5.03
N SER A 205 5.59 -19.71 6.26
CA SER A 205 4.78 -19.43 7.46
C SER A 205 4.73 -17.94 7.80
N LEU A 206 5.70 -17.15 7.35
CA LEU A 206 5.69 -15.69 7.48
C LEU A 206 4.50 -15.06 6.74
N CYS A 207 4.07 -15.65 5.62
CA CYS A 207 2.91 -15.18 4.86
C CYS A 207 1.58 -15.33 5.62
N ASP A 208 1.52 -16.17 6.66
CA ASP A 208 0.31 -16.38 7.47
C ASP A 208 -0.01 -15.19 8.39
N GLN A 209 0.97 -14.32 8.62
CA GLN A 209 0.80 -13.06 9.34
C GLN A 209 0.06 -12.01 8.50
N ILE A 210 -0.08 -12.23 7.19
CA ILE A 210 -0.83 -11.35 6.29
C ILE A 210 -2.33 -11.68 6.38
N THR A 211 -3.08 -10.80 7.03
CA THR A 211 -4.54 -10.90 7.21
C THR A 211 -5.31 -10.78 5.89
N ASN A 212 -4.80 -10.02 4.92
CA ASN A 212 -5.42 -9.88 3.61
C ASN A 212 -5.17 -11.12 2.73
N PRO A 213 -6.21 -11.88 2.32
CA PRO A 213 -6.05 -13.17 1.66
C PRO A 213 -5.39 -13.07 0.28
N VAL A 214 -5.62 -11.96 -0.45
CA VAL A 214 -5.03 -11.73 -1.78
C VAL A 214 -3.53 -11.46 -1.66
N LYS A 215 -3.14 -10.66 -0.66
CA LYS A 215 -1.74 -10.34 -0.37
C LYS A 215 -0.99 -11.57 0.17
N ARG A 216 -1.61 -12.35 1.07
CA ARG A 216 -1.08 -13.63 1.57
C ARG A 216 -0.78 -14.61 0.45
N GLN A 217 -1.72 -14.79 -0.49
CA GLN A 217 -1.52 -15.69 -1.62
C GLN A 217 -0.38 -15.25 -2.55
N ARG A 218 -0.19 -13.93 -2.72
CA ARG A 218 0.94 -13.38 -3.49
C ARG A 218 2.29 -13.61 -2.78
N CYS A 219 2.32 -13.52 -1.45
CA CYS A 219 3.49 -13.84 -0.63
C CYS A 219 3.87 -15.32 -0.77
N LEU A 220 2.91 -16.23 -0.60
CA LEU A 220 3.13 -17.68 -0.68
C LEU A 220 3.70 -18.11 -2.05
N VAL A 221 3.27 -17.46 -3.13
CA VAL A 221 3.78 -17.73 -4.49
C VAL A 221 5.22 -17.25 -4.67
N LYS A 222 5.63 -16.18 -3.97
CA LYS A 222 7.01 -15.65 -4.04
C LYS A 222 7.99 -16.37 -3.12
N SER A 223 7.50 -17.03 -2.07
CA SER A 223 8.30 -17.81 -1.13
C SER A 223 8.46 -19.29 -1.52
N SER A 224 7.86 -19.72 -2.64
CA SER A 224 7.93 -21.09 -3.19
C SER A 224 8.99 -21.19 -4.28
#